data_AF-A0A9P1BZJ6-F1
#
_entry.id   AF-A0A9P1BZJ6-F1
#
_cell.length_a   1.000
_cell.length_b   1.000
_cell.length_c   1.000
_cell.angle_alpha   90.00
_cell.angle_beta   90.00
_cell.angle_gamma   90.00
#
_symmetry.space_group_name_H-M   'P 1'
#
loop_
_entity.id
_entity.type
_entity.pdbx_description
1 polymer ?
#
loop_
_entity_poly.entity_id
_entity_poly.type
_entity_poly.pdbx_seq_one_letter_code
_entity_poly.pdbx_strand_id
1 'polypeptide(L)'
;MGFGDASAKDKKAAAAKAKDEAAKAAAEDASWQDTDKGVQKKAQRAADAAAKADAKLAAKAELKELERQEEEATSQMKGANKKASGYPKVTQAEIARRQALMGAVAKANPKKQSKKTEVVSQPKLEANTNRQEDVVDASGIDAALSALDVGEKKQVKMTYAEFEARELDGIRQENPGLKMSQAKERCFKMWERSPENPKNQDK
;
A
#
# COMPACT_ATOMS: atom_id res chain seq x y z
N MET A 1 -24.42 46.52 -31.41
CA MET A 1 -23.25 46.05 -32.19
C MET A 1 -22.64 44.89 -31.44
N GLY A 2 -22.94 43.65 -31.84
CA GLY A 2 -22.41 42.45 -31.18
C GLY A 2 -20.99 42.18 -31.66
N PHE A 3 -20.01 42.64 -30.90
CA PHE A 3 -18.59 42.30 -31.10
C PHE A 3 -18.34 40.94 -30.45
N GLY A 4 -18.58 39.84 -31.18
CA GLY A 4 -18.39 38.51 -30.60
C GLY A 4 -18.70 37.29 -31.47
N ASP A 5 -19.35 37.44 -32.63
CA ASP A 5 -19.61 36.27 -33.47
C ASP A 5 -18.38 35.93 -34.33
N ALA A 6 -17.64 34.90 -33.92
CA ALA A 6 -16.56 34.33 -34.71
C ALA A 6 -17.09 33.94 -36.11
N SER A 7 -16.39 34.37 -37.16
CA SER A 7 -16.77 34.08 -38.54
C SER A 7 -16.84 32.57 -38.78
N ALA A 8 -17.66 32.12 -39.75
CA ALA A 8 -17.67 30.72 -40.16
C ALA A 8 -16.28 30.21 -40.56
N LYS A 9 -15.42 31.08 -41.08
CA LYS A 9 -13.99 30.78 -41.34
C LYS A 9 -13.20 30.56 -40.04
N ASP A 10 -13.42 31.38 -39.02
CA ASP A 10 -12.76 31.26 -37.72
C ASP A 10 -13.20 30.00 -36.98
N LYS A 11 -14.50 29.67 -37.03
CA LYS A 11 -15.05 28.41 -36.47
C LYS A 11 -14.47 27.18 -37.17
N LYS A 12 -14.31 27.23 -38.51
CA LYS A 12 -13.66 26.15 -39.28
C LYS A 12 -12.17 26.03 -38.98
N ALA A 13 -11.45 27.15 -38.83
CA ALA A 13 -10.05 27.15 -38.44
C ALA A 13 -9.84 26.64 -37.00
N ALA A 14 -10.70 27.01 -36.06
CA ALA A 14 -10.68 26.52 -34.69
C ALA A 14 -10.95 25.00 -34.63
N ALA A 15 -11.94 24.50 -35.38
CA ALA A 15 -12.20 23.07 -35.46
C ALA A 15 -11.05 22.27 -36.10
N ALA A 16 -10.35 22.83 -37.09
CA ALA A 16 -9.17 22.21 -37.68
C ALA A 16 -8.02 22.15 -36.66
N LYS A 17 -7.73 23.26 -35.97
CA LYS A 17 -6.71 23.30 -34.91
C LYS A 17 -7.02 22.34 -33.77
N ALA A 18 -8.28 22.27 -33.32
CA ALA A 18 -8.69 21.34 -32.26
C ALA A 18 -8.51 19.88 -32.68
N LYS A 19 -8.73 19.55 -33.97
CA LYS A 19 -8.45 18.20 -34.49
C LYS A 19 -6.95 17.90 -34.54
N ASP A 20 -6.14 18.85 -34.99
CA ASP A 20 -4.68 18.69 -35.03
C ASP A 20 -4.09 18.58 -33.62
N GLU A 21 -4.59 19.37 -32.66
CA GLU A 21 -4.21 19.28 -31.25
C GLU A 21 -4.66 17.96 -30.62
N ALA A 22 -5.89 17.50 -30.89
CA ALA A 22 -6.35 16.20 -30.43
C ALA A 22 -5.54 15.04 -31.04
N ALA A 23 -5.14 15.14 -32.31
CA ALA A 23 -4.30 14.14 -32.96
C ALA A 23 -2.88 14.12 -32.37
N LYS A 24 -2.31 15.29 -32.07
CA LYS A 24 -1.01 15.40 -31.39
C LYS A 24 -1.08 14.87 -29.96
N ALA A 25 -2.11 15.25 -29.19
CA ALA A 25 -2.32 14.75 -27.83
C ALA A 25 -2.48 13.22 -27.82
N ALA A 26 -3.26 12.65 -28.74
CA ALA A 26 -3.40 11.20 -28.86
C ALA A 26 -2.08 10.49 -29.24
N ALA A 27 -1.25 11.11 -30.07
CA ALA A 27 0.07 10.58 -30.43
C ALA A 27 1.05 10.65 -29.25
N GLU A 28 1.01 11.75 -28.48
CA GLU A 28 1.77 11.90 -27.24
C GLU A 28 1.31 10.87 -26.21
N ASP A 29 0.01 10.76 -25.91
CA ASP A 29 -0.55 9.77 -25.00
C ASP A 29 -0.14 8.34 -25.39
N ALA A 30 -0.19 8.01 -26.69
CA ALA A 30 0.26 6.71 -27.20
C ALA A 30 1.76 6.48 -26.95
N SER A 31 2.60 7.52 -27.08
CA SER A 31 4.03 7.43 -26.78
C SER A 31 4.34 7.28 -25.29
N TRP A 32 3.42 7.70 -24.41
CA TRP A 32 3.51 7.55 -22.96
C TRP A 32 2.85 6.27 -22.42
N GLN A 33 2.25 5.43 -23.29
CA GLN A 33 1.70 4.16 -22.83
C GLN A 33 2.81 3.19 -22.42
N ASP A 34 2.72 2.70 -21.20
CA ASP A 34 3.63 1.69 -20.69
C ASP A 34 3.35 0.33 -21.36
N THR A 35 4.32 -0.19 -22.11
CA THR A 35 4.21 -1.47 -22.82
C THR A 35 4.80 -2.65 -22.04
N ASP A 36 5.32 -2.41 -20.83
CA ASP A 36 5.89 -3.48 -20.02
C ASP A 36 4.81 -4.51 -19.58
N LYS A 37 5.06 -5.78 -19.89
CA LYS A 37 4.14 -6.88 -19.61
C LYS A 37 3.90 -7.08 -18.10
N GLY A 38 4.90 -6.79 -17.26
CA GLY A 38 4.80 -6.88 -15.82
C GLY A 38 3.89 -5.80 -15.25
N VAL A 39 4.08 -4.55 -15.67
CA VAL A 39 3.24 -3.40 -15.28
C VAL A 39 1.81 -3.59 -15.77
N GLN A 40 1.60 -3.99 -17.02
CA GLN A 40 0.27 -4.27 -17.57
C GLN A 40 -0.48 -5.37 -16.79
N LYS A 41 0.20 -6.47 -16.43
CA LYS A 41 -0.41 -7.52 -15.59
C LYS A 41 -0.75 -7.01 -14.18
N LYS A 42 0.05 -6.11 -13.60
CA LYS A 42 -0.23 -5.51 -12.29
C LYS A 42 -1.44 -4.58 -12.36
N ALA A 43 -1.52 -3.75 -13.41
CA ALA A 43 -2.67 -2.88 -13.67
C ALA A 43 -3.95 -3.69 -13.86
N GLN A 44 -3.92 -4.77 -14.65
CA GLN A 44 -5.05 -5.68 -14.82
C GLN A 44 -5.50 -6.32 -13.50
N ARG A 45 -4.57 -6.83 -12.69
CA ARG A 45 -4.91 -7.39 -11.37
C ARG A 45 -5.53 -6.36 -10.43
N ALA A 46 -5.08 -5.11 -10.47
CA ALA A 46 -5.65 -4.03 -9.69
C ALA A 46 -7.07 -3.67 -10.16
N ALA A 47 -7.27 -3.57 -11.48
CA ALA A 47 -8.58 -3.32 -12.08
C ALA A 47 -9.57 -4.46 -11.76
N ASP A 48 -9.16 -5.73 -11.87
CA ASP A 48 -9.98 -6.89 -11.50
C ASP A 48 -10.35 -6.91 -10.02
N ALA A 49 -9.42 -6.48 -9.14
CA ALA A 49 -9.68 -6.39 -7.71
C ALA A 49 -10.68 -5.27 -7.38
N ALA A 50 -10.55 -4.11 -8.02
CA ALA A 50 -11.48 -2.99 -7.89
C ALA A 50 -12.88 -3.38 -8.41
N ALA A 51 -12.98 -3.94 -9.61
CA ALA A 51 -14.24 -4.39 -10.18
C ALA A 51 -14.96 -5.43 -9.30
N LYS A 52 -14.21 -6.35 -8.68
CA LYS A 52 -14.77 -7.32 -7.71
C LYS A 52 -15.22 -6.66 -6.41
N ALA A 53 -14.56 -5.60 -5.95
CA ALA A 53 -14.97 -4.86 -4.77
C ALA A 53 -16.26 -4.08 -5.04
N ASP A 54 -16.33 -3.40 -6.18
CA ASP A 54 -17.51 -2.64 -6.62
C ASP A 54 -18.71 -3.56 -6.84
N ALA A 55 -18.52 -4.71 -7.51
CA ALA A 55 -19.59 -5.69 -7.69
C ALA A 55 -20.12 -6.24 -6.36
N LYS A 56 -19.24 -6.44 -5.35
CA LYS A 56 -19.66 -6.88 -4.01
C LYS A 56 -20.41 -5.78 -3.26
N LEU A 57 -20.01 -4.52 -3.42
CA LEU A 57 -20.71 -3.38 -2.83
C LEU A 57 -22.09 -3.20 -3.47
N ALA A 58 -22.18 -3.29 -4.79
CA ALA A 58 -23.44 -3.26 -5.53
C ALA A 58 -24.38 -4.39 -5.08
N ALA A 59 -23.91 -5.63 -5.04
CA ALA A 59 -24.71 -6.77 -4.58
C ALA A 59 -25.19 -6.62 -3.12
N LYS A 60 -24.37 -6.03 -2.24
CA LYS A 60 -24.79 -5.73 -0.86
C LYS A 60 -25.83 -4.62 -0.79
N ALA A 61 -25.70 -3.59 -1.64
CA ALA A 61 -26.67 -2.50 -1.71
C ALA A 61 -28.02 -3.02 -2.22
N GLU A 62 -28.02 -3.85 -3.27
CA GLU A 62 -29.23 -4.50 -3.80
C GLU A 62 -29.88 -5.42 -2.76
N LEU A 63 -29.10 -6.24 -2.05
CA LEU A 63 -29.63 -7.10 -0.99
C LEU A 63 -30.27 -6.30 0.15
N LYS A 64 -29.62 -5.20 0.57
CA LYS A 64 -30.13 -4.32 1.63
C LYS A 64 -31.41 -3.62 1.20
N GLU A 65 -31.51 -3.21 -0.06
CA GLU A 65 -32.72 -2.60 -0.59
C GLU A 65 -33.88 -3.60 -0.65
N LEU A 66 -33.61 -4.85 -1.05
CA LEU A 66 -34.61 -5.92 -1.05
C LEU A 66 -35.07 -6.27 0.37
N GLU A 67 -34.16 -6.34 1.34
CA GLU A 67 -34.49 -6.53 2.76
C GLU A 67 -35.38 -5.38 3.28
N ARG A 68 -35.06 -4.13 2.94
CA ARG A 68 -35.89 -2.98 3.30
C ARG A 68 -37.30 -3.08 2.69
N GLN A 69 -37.41 -3.48 1.43
CA GLN A 69 -38.71 -3.67 0.78
C GLN A 69 -39.53 -4.79 1.43
N GLU A 70 -38.89 -5.89 1.83
CA GLU A 70 -39.54 -6.98 2.56
C GLU A 70 -39.99 -6.53 3.98
N GLU A 71 -39.18 -5.75 4.68
CA GLU A 71 -39.54 -5.16 5.98
C GLU A 71 -40.70 -4.17 5.86
N GLU A 72 -40.67 -3.30 4.86
CA GLU A 72 -41.75 -2.34 4.58
C GLU A 72 -43.05 -3.07 4.25
N ALA A 73 -43.02 -4.07 3.36
CA ALA A 73 -44.19 -4.90 3.03
C ALA A 73 -44.72 -5.64 4.27
N THR A 74 -43.83 -6.20 5.09
CA THR A 74 -44.21 -6.91 6.32
C THR A 74 -44.79 -5.94 7.37
N SER A 75 -44.25 -4.73 7.47
CA SER A 75 -44.73 -3.68 8.38
C SER A 75 -46.12 -3.18 7.99
N GLN A 76 -46.39 -3.03 6.69
CA GLN A 76 -47.72 -2.67 6.17
C GLN A 76 -48.75 -3.79 6.43
N MET A 77 -48.35 -5.05 6.30
CA MET A 77 -49.20 -6.19 6.67
C MET A 77 -49.49 -6.24 8.18
N LYS A 78 -48.59 -5.72 9.02
CA LYS A 78 -48.73 -5.69 10.49
C LYS A 78 -49.70 -4.60 10.99
N GLY A 79 -50.15 -3.70 10.12
CA GLY A 79 -51.14 -2.66 10.42
C GLY A 79 -52.59 -3.15 10.49
N ALA A 80 -52.92 -4.31 9.91
CA ALA A 80 -54.30 -4.77 9.75
C ALA A 80 -54.83 -5.67 10.89
N ASN A 81 -53.99 -6.14 11.82
CA ASN A 81 -54.48 -6.98 12.91
C ASN A 81 -53.65 -6.87 14.20
N LYS A 82 -53.75 -5.72 14.86
CA LYS A 82 -53.20 -5.51 16.21
C LYS A 82 -54.17 -6.01 17.29
N LYS A 83 -54.75 -7.20 17.13
CA LYS A 83 -55.48 -7.93 18.19
C LYS A 83 -55.39 -9.45 18.01
N ALA A 84 -54.18 -10.00 18.01
CA ALA A 84 -53.97 -11.38 18.44
C ALA A 84 -52.54 -11.58 18.97
N SER A 85 -52.49 -12.03 20.21
CA SER A 85 -51.34 -12.50 20.96
C SER A 85 -50.53 -13.59 20.24
N GLY A 86 -49.23 -13.64 20.55
CA GLY A 86 -48.51 -14.89 20.66
C GLY A 86 -47.84 -15.36 19.38
N TYR A 87 -46.60 -15.82 19.53
CA TYR A 87 -45.98 -16.74 18.60
C TYR A 87 -47.02 -17.76 18.11
N PRO A 88 -47.08 -18.06 16.79
CA PRO A 88 -48.05 -19.02 16.27
C PRO A 88 -47.91 -20.30 17.08
N LYS A 89 -49.01 -20.80 17.66
CA LYS A 89 -49.00 -22.04 18.42
C LYS A 89 -48.67 -23.17 17.44
N VAL A 90 -47.38 -23.46 17.31
CA VAL A 90 -46.87 -24.54 16.48
C VAL A 90 -47.24 -25.85 17.17
N THR A 91 -47.92 -26.74 16.46
CA THR A 91 -48.27 -28.05 17.00
C THR A 91 -47.00 -28.88 17.18
N GLN A 92 -46.96 -29.78 18.16
CA GLN A 92 -45.79 -30.62 18.42
C GLN A 92 -45.35 -31.42 17.18
N ALA A 93 -46.32 -31.82 16.33
CA ALA A 93 -46.06 -32.49 15.06
C ALA A 93 -45.31 -31.58 14.06
N GLU A 94 -45.66 -30.29 13.99
CA GLU A 94 -45.00 -29.32 13.11
C GLU A 94 -43.59 -29.00 13.62
N ILE A 95 -43.36 -28.95 14.93
CA ILE A 95 -42.02 -28.81 15.53
C ILE A 95 -41.15 -30.03 15.17
N ALA A 96 -41.69 -31.24 15.34
CA ALA A 96 -40.98 -32.48 15.00
C ALA A 96 -40.66 -32.54 13.49
N ARG A 97 -41.61 -32.15 12.63
CA ARG A 97 -41.40 -32.08 11.18
C ARG A 97 -40.31 -31.09 10.82
N ARG A 98 -40.32 -29.88 11.41
CA ARG A 98 -39.34 -28.83 11.14
C ARG A 98 -37.94 -29.23 11.62
N GLN A 99 -37.82 -29.88 12.77
CA GLN A 99 -36.57 -30.43 13.29
C GLN A 99 -36.04 -31.58 12.42
N ALA A 100 -36.91 -32.49 11.96
CA ALA A 100 -36.53 -33.57 11.07
C ALA A 100 -36.03 -33.04 9.71
N LEU A 101 -36.71 -32.03 9.17
CA LEU A 101 -36.32 -31.37 7.92
C LEU A 101 -34.96 -30.67 8.09
N MET A 102 -34.76 -29.90 9.17
CA MET A 102 -33.48 -29.23 9.47
C MET A 102 -32.33 -30.23 9.68
N GLY A 103 -32.60 -31.35 10.35
CA GLY A 103 -31.66 -32.45 10.53
C GLY A 103 -31.33 -33.17 9.22
N ALA A 104 -32.29 -33.31 8.31
CA ALA A 104 -32.07 -33.86 6.97
C ALA A 104 -31.22 -32.91 6.10
N VAL A 105 -31.46 -31.59 6.15
CA VAL A 105 -30.62 -30.61 5.41
C VAL A 105 -29.20 -30.57 5.98
N ALA A 106 -29.04 -30.70 7.31
CA ALA A 106 -27.73 -30.78 7.96
C ALA A 106 -26.97 -32.08 7.65
N LYS A 107 -27.68 -33.18 7.37
CA LYS A 107 -27.08 -34.46 6.93
C LYS A 107 -26.79 -34.50 5.43
N ALA A 108 -27.62 -33.87 4.60
CA ALA A 108 -27.46 -33.81 3.15
C ALA A 108 -26.35 -32.84 2.73
N ASN A 109 -26.11 -31.80 3.52
CA ASN A 109 -24.95 -30.94 3.37
C ASN A 109 -24.10 -31.09 4.64
N PRO A 110 -23.23 -32.11 4.74
CA PRO A 110 -22.23 -32.12 5.79
C PRO A 110 -21.37 -30.88 5.55
N LYS A 111 -21.70 -29.78 6.24
CA LYS A 111 -20.81 -28.63 6.34
C LYS A 111 -19.49 -29.25 6.72
N LYS A 112 -18.55 -29.20 5.76
CA LYS A 112 -17.17 -29.65 5.90
C LYS A 112 -16.80 -29.33 7.32
N GLN A 113 -16.69 -30.36 8.17
CA GLN A 113 -16.17 -30.18 9.51
C GLN A 113 -14.86 -29.47 9.26
N SER A 114 -14.83 -28.18 9.61
CA SER A 114 -13.60 -27.42 9.56
C SER A 114 -12.66 -28.23 10.42
N LYS A 115 -11.71 -28.92 9.77
CA LYS A 115 -10.59 -29.55 10.46
C LYS A 115 -10.17 -28.52 11.48
N LYS A 116 -10.21 -28.88 12.78
CA LYS A 116 -9.68 -28.03 13.84
C LYS A 116 -8.32 -27.61 13.32
N THR A 117 -8.22 -26.36 12.86
CA THR A 117 -6.98 -25.82 12.38
C THR A 117 -6.09 -25.91 13.59
N GLU A 118 -5.10 -26.79 13.50
CA GLU A 118 -3.90 -26.71 14.31
C GLU A 118 -3.63 -25.24 14.54
N VAL A 119 -3.62 -24.83 15.82
CA VAL A 119 -3.39 -23.44 16.20
C VAL A 119 -1.95 -23.18 15.83
N VAL A 120 -1.71 -22.89 14.55
CA VAL A 120 -0.47 -22.37 14.03
C VAL A 120 -0.29 -21.08 14.81
N SER A 121 0.69 -21.08 15.71
CA SER A 121 1.10 -19.91 16.46
C SER A 121 1.19 -18.76 15.46
N GLN A 122 0.32 -17.76 15.62
CA GLN A 122 0.34 -16.62 14.71
C GLN A 122 1.75 -16.03 14.75
N PRO A 123 2.40 -15.84 13.59
CA PRO A 123 3.68 -15.16 13.57
C PRO A 123 3.51 -13.80 14.23
N LYS A 124 4.46 -13.43 15.10
CA LYS A 124 4.44 -12.15 15.80
C LYS A 124 4.31 -11.05 14.76
N LEU A 125 3.23 -10.27 14.83
CA LEU A 125 3.01 -9.14 13.93
C LEU A 125 4.15 -8.15 14.13
N GLU A 126 5.04 -8.06 13.14
CA GLU A 126 6.06 -7.01 13.11
C GLU A 126 5.40 -5.68 12.74
N ALA A 127 5.86 -4.59 13.36
CA ALA A 127 5.34 -3.26 13.08
C ALA A 127 5.61 -2.92 11.60
N ASN A 128 4.61 -2.33 10.93
CA ASN A 128 4.76 -1.88 9.55
C ASN A 128 5.70 -0.66 9.51
N THR A 129 6.96 -0.91 9.15
CA THR A 129 8.02 0.10 9.01
C THR A 129 7.72 1.14 7.94
N ASN A 130 6.83 0.86 6.97
CA ASN A 130 6.40 1.86 5.99
C ASN A 130 5.53 2.98 6.59
N ARG A 131 5.08 2.83 7.84
CA ARG A 131 4.35 3.87 8.59
C ARG A 131 5.23 4.54 9.66
N GLN A 132 6.49 4.15 9.77
CA GLN A 132 7.45 4.91 10.57
C GLN A 132 7.72 6.23 9.83
N GLU A 133 7.60 7.32 10.57
CA GLU A 133 7.56 8.70 10.10
C GLU A 133 8.94 9.20 9.63
N ASP A 134 9.62 8.46 8.76
CA ASP A 134 10.78 8.95 8.01
C ASP A 134 10.34 9.54 6.65
N VAL A 135 9.08 9.95 6.54
CA VAL A 135 8.61 10.76 5.42
C VAL A 135 8.85 12.21 5.80
N VAL A 136 10.00 12.74 5.38
CA VAL A 136 10.29 14.16 5.55
C VAL A 136 9.37 14.94 4.62
N ASP A 137 8.27 15.46 5.16
CA ASP A 137 7.32 16.30 4.44
C ASP A 137 7.92 17.70 4.25
N ALA A 138 8.75 17.82 3.23
CA ALA A 138 9.44 19.06 2.88
C ALA A 138 8.56 19.93 1.96
N SER A 139 7.47 20.47 2.49
CA SER A 139 6.61 21.42 1.76
C SER A 139 7.26 22.82 1.72
N GLY A 140 8.32 23.00 0.92
CA GLY A 140 8.99 24.29 0.72
C GLY A 140 10.49 24.17 0.46
N ILE A 141 11.11 25.18 -0.16
CA ILE A 141 12.54 25.15 -0.51
C ILE A 141 13.40 25.09 0.76
N ASP A 142 13.11 25.88 1.79
CA ASP A 142 13.86 25.86 3.04
C ASP A 142 13.68 24.53 3.80
N ALA A 143 12.46 23.98 3.81
CA ALA A 143 12.18 22.68 4.42
C ALA A 143 12.86 21.54 3.66
N ALA A 144 12.94 21.62 2.33
CA ALA A 144 13.66 20.68 1.48
C ALA A 144 15.18 20.81 1.66
N LEU A 145 15.70 22.02 1.83
CA LEU A 145 17.10 22.23 2.15
C LEU A 145 17.44 21.68 3.53
N SER A 146 16.63 21.88 4.57
CA SER A 146 16.87 21.27 5.88
C SER A 146 16.68 19.75 5.90
N ALA A 147 15.77 19.22 5.07
CA ALA A 147 15.60 17.78 4.88
C ALA A 147 16.80 17.13 4.16
N LEU A 148 17.40 17.87 3.22
CA LEU A 148 18.55 17.45 2.43
C LEU A 148 19.88 17.79 3.10
N ASP A 149 19.89 18.76 4.02
CA ASP A 149 21.00 19.08 4.90
C ASP A 149 21.14 17.91 5.88
N VAL A 150 21.73 16.84 5.34
CA VAL A 150 22.47 15.84 6.08
C VAL A 150 23.67 16.60 6.64
N GLY A 151 23.38 17.44 7.64
CA GLY A 151 24.33 18.33 8.26
C GLY A 151 25.56 17.51 8.57
N GLU A 152 26.70 17.98 8.06
CA GLU A 152 28.04 17.39 8.17
C GLU A 152 27.98 16.08 8.91
N LYS A 153 27.70 14.98 8.18
CA LYS A 153 27.54 13.64 8.77
C LYS A 153 28.58 13.55 9.87
N LYS A 154 28.15 13.56 11.13
CA LYS A 154 29.06 13.43 12.27
C LYS A 154 29.71 12.08 12.04
N GLN A 155 30.84 12.08 11.33
CA GLN A 155 31.56 10.88 10.99
C GLN A 155 31.81 10.24 12.34
N VAL A 156 31.39 8.98 12.43
CA VAL A 156 31.39 8.25 13.71
C VAL A 156 32.78 8.44 14.28
N LYS A 157 32.87 9.10 15.45
CA LYS A 157 34.15 9.43 16.07
C LYS A 157 34.88 8.13 16.33
N MET A 158 35.70 7.71 15.38
CA MET A 158 36.43 6.46 15.47
C MET A 158 37.58 6.72 16.42
N THR A 159 37.75 5.85 17.41
CA THR A 159 38.91 5.93 18.26
C THR A 159 40.12 5.39 17.49
N TYR A 160 41.32 5.92 17.77
CA TYR A 160 42.55 5.41 17.16
C TYR A 160 42.71 3.89 17.34
N ALA A 161 42.24 3.34 18.46
CA ALA A 161 42.29 1.90 18.75
C ALA A 161 41.45 1.05 17.77
N GLU A 162 40.27 1.53 17.38
CA GLU A 162 39.42 0.85 16.40
C GLU A 162 40.03 0.91 15.00
N PHE A 163 40.63 2.05 14.64
CA PHE A 163 41.32 2.22 13.36
C PHE A 163 42.58 1.35 13.28
N GLU A 164 43.37 1.29 14.37
CA GLU A 164 44.53 0.43 14.49
C GLU A 164 44.16 -1.04 14.29
N ALA A 165 43.09 -1.53 14.93
CA ALA A 165 42.70 -2.93 14.80
C ALA A 165 42.29 -3.33 13.37
N ARG A 166 41.69 -2.41 12.61
CA ARG A 166 41.23 -2.64 11.23
C ARG A 166 42.36 -2.56 10.21
N GLU A 167 43.14 -1.49 10.25
CA GLU A 167 44.11 -1.18 9.20
C GLU A 167 45.45 -1.90 9.41
N LEU A 168 45.78 -2.28 10.65
CA LEU A 168 47.05 -2.94 10.97
C LEU A 168 47.17 -4.33 10.32
N ASP A 169 46.06 -5.08 10.16
CA ASP A 169 46.12 -6.36 9.45
C ASP A 169 46.39 -6.18 7.96
N GLY A 170 45.79 -5.16 7.32
CA GLY A 170 46.05 -4.82 5.92
C GLY A 170 47.51 -4.40 5.69
N ILE A 171 48.04 -3.51 6.53
CA ILE A 171 49.44 -3.04 6.45
C ILE A 171 50.43 -4.21 6.59
N ARG A 172 50.10 -5.19 7.44
CA ARG A 172 50.92 -6.40 7.65
C ARG A 172 50.87 -7.33 6.44
N GLN A 173 49.72 -7.48 5.79
CA GLN A 173 49.57 -8.28 4.58
C GLN A 173 50.30 -7.66 3.39
N GLU A 174 50.22 -6.33 3.23
CA GLU A 174 50.91 -5.61 2.17
C GLU A 174 52.43 -5.56 2.36
N ASN A 175 52.89 -5.56 3.61
CA ASN A 175 54.31 -5.44 3.96
C ASN A 175 54.71 -6.47 5.04
N PRO A 176 54.83 -7.76 4.70
CA PRO A 176 55.12 -8.83 5.67
C PRO A 176 56.52 -8.75 6.29
N GLY A 177 57.40 -7.87 5.80
CA GLY A 177 58.75 -7.65 6.32
C GLY A 177 58.88 -6.48 7.32
N LEU A 178 57.81 -5.74 7.59
CA LEU A 178 57.87 -4.60 8.53
C LEU A 178 57.82 -5.07 9.99
N LYS A 179 58.62 -4.44 10.86
CA LYS A 179 58.54 -4.66 12.30
C LYS A 179 57.25 -4.04 12.86
N MET A 180 56.67 -4.62 13.90
CA MET A 180 55.40 -4.15 14.48
C MET A 180 55.39 -2.65 14.84
N SER A 181 56.52 -2.10 15.30
CA SER A 181 56.66 -0.67 15.58
C SER A 181 56.50 0.19 14.33
N GLN A 182 57.04 -0.25 13.19
CA GLN A 182 56.97 0.45 11.90
C GLN A 182 55.57 0.35 11.29
N ALA A 183 54.89 -0.80 11.46
CA ALA A 183 53.51 -0.99 11.01
C ALA A 183 52.56 -0.05 11.76
N LYS A 184 52.73 0.07 13.08
CA LYS A 184 51.98 1.02 13.92
C LYS A 184 52.25 2.48 13.54
N GLU A 185 53.50 2.83 13.26
CA GLU A 185 53.85 4.19 12.82
C GLU A 185 53.20 4.55 11.47
N ARG A 186 53.16 3.60 10.51
CA ARG A 186 52.43 3.79 9.25
C ARG A 186 50.93 3.92 9.47
N CYS A 187 50.35 3.08 10.33
CA CYS A 187 48.94 3.16 10.70
C CYS A 187 48.60 4.52 11.33
N PHE A 188 49.45 5.03 12.21
CA PHE A 188 49.28 6.35 12.83
C PHE A 188 49.34 7.49 11.81
N LYS A 189 50.26 7.44 10.84
CA LYS A 189 50.33 8.44 9.76
C LYS A 189 49.11 8.41 8.83
N MET A 190 48.53 7.23 8.60
CA MET A 190 47.27 7.10 7.87
C MET A 190 46.11 7.68 8.69
N TRP A 191 46.10 7.44 10.00
CA TRP A 191 45.11 8.03 10.91
C TRP A 191 45.18 9.56 10.95
N GLU A 192 46.37 10.15 11.00
CA GLU A 192 46.53 11.61 10.99
C GLU A 192 46.00 12.29 9.72
N ARG A 193 45.93 11.56 8.60
CA ARG A 193 45.38 12.08 7.32
C ARG A 193 43.93 11.66 7.07
N SER A 194 43.41 10.74 7.88
CA SER A 194 42.06 10.21 7.70
C SER A 194 41.02 11.28 8.01
N PRO A 195 39.94 11.39 7.22
CA PRO A 195 38.80 12.22 7.58
C PRO A 195 38.16 11.75 8.90
N GLU A 196 38.27 10.47 9.26
CA GLU A 196 37.68 9.92 10.49
C GLU A 196 38.37 10.39 11.79
N ASN A 197 39.50 11.08 11.69
CA ASN A 197 40.23 11.58 12.85
C ASN A 197 39.55 12.84 13.41
N PRO A 198 39.12 12.84 14.69
CA PRO A 198 38.51 14.02 15.31
C PRO A 198 39.33 15.31 15.16
N LYS A 199 40.67 15.21 15.13
CA LYS A 199 41.55 16.39 14.94
C LYS A 199 41.40 17.07 13.57
N ASN A 200 40.93 16.34 12.56
CA ASN A 200 40.74 16.85 11.21
C ASN A 200 39.30 17.33 10.95
N GLN A 201 38.40 17.15 11.93
CA GLN A 201 36.99 17.55 11.86
C GLN A 201 36.74 18.96 12.43
N ASP A 202 37.64 19.46 13.28
CA ASP A 202 37.52 20.79 13.92
C ASP A 202 38.11 21.93 13.07
N LYS A 203 38.32 21.74 11.75
CA LYS A 203 39.02 22.67 10.85
C LYS A 203 38.23 22.97 9.60
#